data_AF-A0A380DWS5-F1
#
_entry.id   AF-A0A380DWS5-F1
#
_cell.length_a   1.000
_cell.length_b   1.000
_cell.length_c   1.000
_cell.angle_alpha   90.00
_cell.angle_beta   90.00
_cell.angle_gamma   90.00
#
_symmetry.space_group_name_H-M   'P 1'
#
loop_
_entity.id
_entity.type
_entity.pdbx_description
1 polymer ?
#
loop_
_entity_poly.entity_id
_entity_poly.type
_entity_poly.pdbx_seq_one_letter_code
_entity_poly.pdbx_strand_id
1 'polypeptide(L)'
;MKSCPKCGQQAQDDVQICTQCGHKFDSRQALYRKSTDEDIQTNNIKMRKMVPWAIGFFILILIIILFFLLRNFNSPEAQTKILVNAIENNDKQKVATLLSTKDNKVDSEEAKVYINYIKDEVGLSNLSATLKIRYIN
;
A
#
# COMPACT_ATOMS: atom_id res chain seq x y z
N MET A 1 10.17 -54.84 -28.35
CA MET A 1 10.93 -56.10 -28.38
C MET A 1 12.37 -55.78 -28.04
N LYS A 2 13.00 -56.56 -27.16
CA LYS A 2 14.38 -56.37 -26.67
C LYS A 2 15.23 -57.60 -26.97
N SER A 3 16.52 -57.41 -27.29
CA SER A 3 17.45 -58.54 -27.47
C SER A 3 18.08 -58.93 -26.13
N CYS A 4 18.19 -60.23 -25.88
CA CYS A 4 18.86 -60.75 -24.69
C CYS A 4 20.38 -60.47 -24.76
N PRO A 5 20.98 -59.77 -23.79
CA PRO A 5 22.41 -59.44 -23.83
C PRO A 5 23.31 -60.68 -23.70
N LYS A 6 22.76 -61.81 -23.22
CA LYS A 6 23.52 -63.05 -23.00
C LYS A 6 23.52 -64.00 -24.20
N CYS A 7 22.42 -64.07 -24.95
CA CYS A 7 22.27 -65.04 -26.05
C CYS A 7 21.78 -64.44 -27.38
N GLY A 8 21.50 -63.13 -27.44
CA GLY A 8 21.07 -62.43 -28.66
C GLY A 8 19.61 -62.63 -29.07
N GLN A 9 18.89 -63.59 -28.48
CA GLN A 9 17.49 -63.86 -28.83
C GLN A 9 16.59 -62.66 -28.56
N GLN A 10 15.64 -62.38 -29.46
CA GLN A 10 14.60 -61.38 -29.23
C GLN A 10 13.54 -61.86 -28.22
N ALA A 11 13.21 -61.01 -27.28
CA ALA A 11 12.17 -61.19 -26.27
C ALA A 11 11.21 -60.00 -26.28
N GLN A 12 9.99 -60.21 -25.79
CA GLN A 12 9.05 -59.10 -25.57
C GLN A 12 9.52 -58.24 -24.39
N ASP A 13 9.16 -56.95 -24.39
CA ASP A 13 9.75 -55.97 -23.46
C ASP A 13 9.33 -56.23 -22.00
N ASP A 14 8.18 -56.87 -21.81
CA ASP A 14 7.53 -57.22 -20.55
C ASP A 14 8.01 -58.54 -19.93
N VAL A 15 8.73 -59.38 -20.67
CA VAL A 15 9.26 -60.64 -20.17
C VAL A 15 10.43 -60.39 -19.21
N GLN A 16 10.34 -60.95 -18.00
CA GLN A 16 11.36 -60.80 -16.94
C GLN A 16 12.51 -61.81 -17.05
N ILE A 17 12.32 -62.94 -17.74
CA ILE A 17 13.35 -63.99 -17.87
C ILE A 17 13.40 -64.51 -19.31
N CYS A 18 14.60 -64.58 -19.89
CA CYS A 18 14.80 -65.15 -21.23
C CYS A 18 14.50 -66.66 -21.21
N THR A 19 13.53 -67.12 -22.01
CA THR A 19 13.13 -68.53 -22.11
C THR A 19 14.18 -69.45 -22.72
N GLN A 20 15.18 -68.89 -23.42
CA GLN A 20 16.23 -69.67 -24.09
C GLN A 20 17.48 -69.90 -23.22
N CYS A 21 17.83 -68.95 -22.35
CA CYS A 21 19.09 -69.04 -21.57
C CYS A 21 18.94 -68.75 -20.07
N GLY A 22 17.72 -68.46 -19.60
CA GLY A 22 17.42 -68.20 -18.19
C GLY A 22 17.91 -66.86 -17.64
N HIS A 23 18.42 -65.96 -18.49
CA HIS A 23 18.88 -64.63 -18.05
C HIS A 23 17.70 -63.80 -17.52
N LYS A 24 17.83 -63.28 -16.30
CA LYS A 24 16.82 -62.40 -15.66
C LYS A 24 17.06 -60.95 -16.10
N PHE A 25 16.07 -60.34 -16.74
CA PHE A 25 16.08 -58.93 -17.10
C PHE A 25 15.82 -58.09 -15.85
N ASP A 26 16.69 -57.11 -15.59
CA ASP A 26 16.58 -56.24 -14.41
C ASP A 26 15.29 -55.42 -14.50
N SER A 27 14.31 -55.73 -13.66
CA SER A 27 12.91 -55.29 -13.79
C SER A 27 12.68 -53.83 -13.35
N ARG A 28 13.75 -53.04 -13.18
CA ARG A 28 13.71 -51.67 -12.65
C ARG A 28 13.32 -50.59 -13.67
N GLN A 29 12.89 -50.98 -14.87
CA GLN A 29 12.45 -50.02 -15.92
C GLN A 29 10.96 -50.15 -16.29
N ALA A 30 10.19 -51.03 -15.65
CA ALA A 30 8.75 -51.17 -15.89
C ALA A 30 7.86 -50.16 -15.10
N LEU A 31 8.43 -49.06 -14.59
CA LEU A 31 7.68 -47.98 -13.93
C LEU A 31 7.58 -46.69 -14.76
N TYR A 32 8.19 -46.64 -15.95
CA TYR A 32 8.25 -45.41 -16.77
C TYR A 32 7.21 -45.38 -17.90
N ARG A 33 5.96 -45.75 -17.63
CA ARG A 33 4.89 -45.56 -18.63
C ARG A 33 3.48 -45.38 -18.06
N LYS A 34 3.30 -44.41 -17.17
CA LYS A 34 2.02 -43.67 -17.04
C LYS A 34 2.19 -42.35 -16.29
N SER A 35 2.64 -41.32 -16.99
CA SER A 35 2.46 -39.93 -16.56
C SER A 35 2.58 -39.02 -17.78
N THR A 36 1.49 -38.96 -18.53
CA THR A 36 1.19 -37.84 -19.43
C THR A 36 -0.03 -37.17 -18.84
N ASP A 37 0.20 -36.31 -17.84
CA ASP A 37 -0.43 -35.01 -17.80
C ASP A 37 0.48 -34.08 -16.98
N GLU A 38 0.72 -32.91 -17.53
CA GLU A 38 1.82 -32.02 -17.17
C GLU A 38 1.63 -31.41 -15.77
N ASP A 39 2.39 -31.93 -14.80
CA ASP A 39 2.60 -31.24 -13.53
C ASP A 39 3.57 -30.06 -13.76
N ILE A 40 3.00 -28.91 -14.13
CA ILE A 40 3.71 -27.63 -14.14
C ILE A 40 4.13 -27.31 -12.70
N GLN A 41 5.41 -27.59 -12.40
CA GLN A 41 6.25 -26.97 -11.39
C GLN A 41 5.51 -26.42 -10.15
N THR A 42 5.16 -27.33 -9.24
CA THR A 42 4.68 -27.03 -7.90
C THR A 42 5.82 -26.63 -6.96
N ASN A 43 6.47 -25.47 -7.15
CA ASN A 43 7.41 -24.92 -6.15
C ASN A 43 7.41 -23.39 -6.11
N ASN A 44 6.33 -22.78 -5.57
CA ASN A 44 6.33 -21.51 -4.80
C ASN A 44 4.90 -21.01 -4.41
N ILE A 45 3.97 -21.91 -4.08
CA ILE A 45 2.55 -21.55 -3.83
C ILE A 45 2.35 -20.74 -2.51
N LYS A 46 3.34 -20.69 -1.61
CA LYS A 46 3.24 -19.89 -0.38
C LYS A 46 3.26 -18.37 -0.64
N MET A 47 3.82 -17.91 -1.76
CA MET A 47 4.00 -16.47 -2.02
C MET A 47 2.73 -15.80 -2.58
N ARG A 48 1.87 -16.53 -3.30
CA ARG A 48 0.66 -15.98 -3.94
C ARG A 48 -0.49 -15.67 -2.96
N LYS A 49 -0.50 -16.27 -1.77
CA LYS A 49 -1.55 -16.06 -0.76
C LYS A 49 -1.26 -14.91 0.23
N MET A 50 -0.02 -14.43 0.30
CA MET A 50 0.39 -13.37 1.24
C MET A 50 0.35 -11.96 0.62
N VAL A 51 0.50 -11.85 -0.70
CA VAL A 51 0.40 -10.60 -1.45
C VAL A 51 -0.88 -9.80 -1.16
N PRO A 52 -2.10 -10.37 -1.15
CA PRO A 52 -3.30 -9.59 -0.84
C PRO A 52 -3.31 -9.04 0.59
N TRP A 53 -2.72 -9.78 1.56
CA TRP A 53 -2.56 -9.31 2.94
C TRP A 53 -1.57 -8.16 3.05
N ALA A 54 -0.45 -8.24 2.32
CA ALA A 54 0.56 -7.18 2.31
C ALA A 54 0.03 -5.88 1.71
N ILE A 55 -0.74 -5.97 0.61
CA ILE A 55 -1.38 -4.81 -0.01
C ILE A 55 -2.40 -4.18 0.95
N GLY A 56 -3.26 -4.99 1.58
CA GLY A 56 -4.21 -4.49 2.57
C GLY A 56 -3.55 -3.81 3.76
N PHE A 57 -2.46 -4.38 4.29
CA PHE A 57 -1.70 -3.80 5.38
C PHE A 57 -1.00 -2.49 4.99
N PHE A 58 -0.43 -2.43 3.78
CA PHE A 58 0.19 -1.22 3.26
C PHE A 58 -0.84 -0.08 3.10
N ILE A 59 -2.02 -0.37 2.55
CA ILE A 59 -3.12 0.60 2.45
C ILE A 59 -3.55 1.08 3.84
N LEU A 60 -3.66 0.17 4.82
CA LEU A 60 -4.01 0.54 6.19
C LEU A 60 -2.99 1.50 6.81
N ILE A 61 -1.69 1.24 6.62
CA ILE A 61 -0.62 2.15 7.06
C ILE A 61 -0.75 3.51 6.38
N LEU A 62 -0.98 3.56 5.06
CA LEU A 62 -1.17 4.83 4.36
C LEU A 62 -2.36 5.61 4.89
N ILE A 63 -3.48 4.94 5.20
CA ILE A 63 -4.66 5.57 5.81
C ILE A 63 -4.34 6.11 7.20
N ILE A 64 -3.59 5.37 8.03
CA ILE A 64 -3.16 5.82 9.36
C ILE A 64 -2.28 7.06 9.25
N ILE A 65 -1.28 7.05 8.36
CA ILE A 65 -0.41 8.20 8.12
C ILE A 65 -1.25 9.39 7.66
N LEU A 66 -2.12 9.20 6.67
CA LEU A 66 -3.01 10.25 6.18
C LEU A 66 -3.90 10.81 7.30
N PHE A 67 -4.46 9.97 8.17
CA PHE A 67 -5.24 10.40 9.32
C PHE A 67 -4.43 11.28 10.27
N PHE A 68 -3.19 10.89 10.60
CA PHE A 68 -2.30 11.70 11.43
C PHE A 68 -1.93 13.03 10.76
N LEU A 69 -1.64 13.04 9.46
CA LEU A 69 -1.37 14.28 8.72
C LEU A 69 -2.61 15.19 8.73
N LEU A 70 -3.80 14.65 8.44
CA LEU A 70 -5.05 15.41 8.45
C LEU A 70 -5.35 15.97 9.84
N ARG A 71 -5.17 15.19 10.91
CA ARG A 71 -5.37 15.66 12.29
C ARG A 71 -4.37 16.74 12.70
N ASN A 72 -3.10 16.57 12.35
CA ASN A 72 -2.03 17.48 12.76
C ASN A 72 -2.04 18.80 11.96
N PHE A 73 -2.18 18.73 10.63
CA PHE A 73 -2.17 19.92 9.78
C PHE A 73 -3.48 20.71 9.81
N ASN A 74 -4.63 20.05 9.99
CA ASN A 74 -5.91 20.77 10.13
C ASN A 74 -6.20 21.17 11.58
N SER A 75 -5.20 21.07 12.47
CA SER A 75 -5.33 21.53 13.85
C SER A 75 -5.64 23.03 13.89
N PRO A 76 -6.47 23.46 14.84
CA PRO A 76 -6.83 24.87 14.97
C PRO A 76 -5.64 25.78 15.28
N GLU A 77 -4.60 25.25 15.93
CA GLU A 77 -3.35 25.95 16.18
C GLU A 77 -2.60 26.28 14.88
N ALA A 78 -2.55 25.34 13.94
CA ALA A 78 -1.93 25.58 12.64
C ALA A 78 -2.71 26.65 11.85
N GLN A 79 -4.04 26.57 11.84
CA GLN A 79 -4.89 27.57 11.19
C GLN A 79 -4.75 28.96 11.82
N THR A 80 -4.67 29.04 13.15
CA THR A 80 -4.44 30.29 13.89
C THR A 80 -3.12 30.94 13.51
N LYS A 81 -2.03 30.15 13.42
CA LYS A 81 -0.71 30.67 12.98
C LYS A 81 -0.75 31.21 11.56
N ILE A 82 -1.45 30.54 10.66
CA ILE A 82 -1.59 31.00 9.27
C ILE A 82 -2.36 32.33 9.23
N LEU A 83 -3.43 32.47 10.01
CA LEU A 83 -4.19 33.73 10.10
C LEU A 83 -3.34 34.86 10.69
N VAL A 84 -2.65 34.62 11.80
CA VAL A 84 -1.77 35.62 12.44
C VAL A 84 -0.68 36.08 11.47
N ASN A 85 -0.01 35.16 10.78
CA ASN A 85 1.02 35.49 9.81
C ASN A 85 0.46 36.27 8.61
N ALA A 86 -0.75 35.93 8.14
CA ALA A 86 -1.41 36.67 7.07
C ALA A 86 -1.73 38.11 7.49
N ILE A 87 -2.22 38.32 8.72
CA ILE A 87 -2.50 39.66 9.25
C ILE A 87 -1.19 40.45 9.40
N GLU A 88 -0.17 39.85 10.00
CA GLU A 88 1.15 40.47 10.18
C GLU A 88 1.71 41.00 8.86
N ASN A 89 1.65 40.19 7.80
CA ASN A 89 2.15 40.53 6.47
C ASN A 89 1.18 41.34 5.58
N ASN A 90 0.03 41.78 6.11
CA ASN A 90 -1.03 42.46 5.35
C ASN A 90 -1.54 41.65 4.13
N ASP A 91 -1.53 40.32 4.21
CA ASP A 91 -2.01 39.43 3.14
C ASP A 91 -3.54 39.37 3.14
N LYS A 92 -4.14 40.38 2.51
CA LYS A 92 -5.61 40.55 2.42
C LYS A 92 -6.29 39.35 1.79
N GLN A 93 -5.68 38.75 0.75
CA GLN A 93 -6.29 37.62 0.04
C GLN A 93 -6.35 36.38 0.93
N LYS A 94 -5.27 36.12 1.68
CA LYS A 94 -5.23 35.01 2.61
C LYS A 94 -6.18 35.23 3.78
N VAL A 95 -6.25 36.45 4.34
CA VAL A 95 -7.23 36.80 5.38
C VAL A 95 -8.67 36.65 4.87
N ALA A 96 -8.99 37.20 3.70
CA ALA A 96 -10.29 37.05 3.04
C ALA A 96 -10.68 35.58 2.88
N THR A 97 -9.74 34.75 2.43
CA THR A 97 -9.97 33.30 2.25
C THR A 97 -10.23 32.59 3.59
N LEU A 98 -9.47 32.93 4.64
CA LEU A 98 -9.57 32.30 5.95
C LEU A 98 -10.82 32.71 6.73
N LEU A 99 -11.30 33.94 6.54
CA LEU A 99 -12.49 34.46 7.22
C LEU A 99 -13.79 34.19 6.43
N SER A 100 -13.68 33.88 5.14
CA SER A 100 -14.81 33.48 4.32
C SER A 100 -15.36 32.12 4.76
N THR A 101 -16.68 32.03 4.79
CA THR A 101 -17.43 30.79 5.00
C THR A 101 -18.17 30.41 3.72
N LYS A 102 -19.01 29.36 3.79
CA LYS A 102 -19.89 29.00 2.66
C LYS A 102 -20.91 30.10 2.38
N ASP A 103 -21.50 30.65 3.44
CA ASP A 103 -22.66 31.54 3.35
C ASP A 103 -22.28 33.03 3.43
N ASN A 104 -21.06 33.34 3.91
CA ASN A 104 -20.53 34.70 3.96
C ASN A 104 -19.16 34.76 3.30
N LYS A 105 -19.00 35.59 2.28
CA LYS A 105 -17.71 35.85 1.62
C LYS A 105 -17.16 37.17 2.12
N VAL A 106 -15.91 37.12 2.56
CA VAL A 106 -15.10 38.30 2.91
C VAL A 106 -14.28 38.63 1.68
N ASP A 107 -14.41 39.86 1.18
CA ASP A 107 -13.58 40.34 0.08
C ASP A 107 -12.25 40.97 0.57
N SER A 108 -11.42 41.40 -0.36
CA SER A 108 -10.10 41.96 -0.04
C SER A 108 -10.16 43.28 0.72
N GLU A 109 -11.20 44.11 0.53
CA GLU A 109 -11.31 45.39 1.21
C GLU A 109 -11.90 45.22 2.61
N GLU A 110 -12.86 44.32 2.79
CA GLU A 110 -13.31 43.91 4.11
C GLU A 110 -12.18 43.25 4.91
N ALA A 111 -11.38 42.38 4.27
CA ALA A 111 -10.18 41.80 4.89
C ALA A 111 -9.17 42.86 5.35
N LYS A 112 -9.01 43.95 4.59
CA LYS A 112 -8.15 45.07 4.99
C LYS A 112 -8.67 45.74 6.27
N VAL A 113 -9.98 45.91 6.41
CA VAL A 113 -10.59 46.47 7.62
C VAL A 113 -10.30 45.57 8.83
N TYR A 114 -10.46 44.25 8.69
CA TYR A 114 -10.12 43.31 9.76
C TYR A 114 -8.63 43.36 10.13
N ILE A 115 -7.73 43.44 9.15
CA ILE A 115 -6.27 43.54 9.39
C ILE A 115 -5.97 44.80 10.20
N ASN A 116 -6.51 45.95 9.79
CA ASN A 116 -6.26 47.21 10.47
C ASN A 116 -6.81 47.19 11.90
N TYR A 117 -8.07 46.78 12.08
CA TYR A 117 -8.68 46.69 13.40
C TYR A 117 -7.88 45.79 14.35
N ILE A 118 -7.40 44.64 13.87
CA ILE A 118 -6.61 43.73 14.70
C ILE A 118 -5.25 44.34 15.06
N LYS A 119 -4.61 45.07 14.14
CA LYS A 119 -3.31 45.70 14.39
C LYS A 119 -3.41 46.91 15.32
N ASP A 120 -4.45 47.72 15.14
CA ASP A 120 -4.58 49.02 15.80
C ASP A 120 -5.24 48.89 17.17
N GLU A 121 -6.23 48.00 17.33
CA GLU A 121 -7.06 47.92 18.53
C GLU A 121 -6.82 46.64 19.36
N VAL A 122 -6.71 45.48 18.70
CA VAL A 122 -6.66 44.19 19.41
C VAL A 122 -5.23 43.81 19.82
N GLY A 123 -4.28 43.97 18.91
CA GLY A 123 -2.91 43.46 19.01
C GLY A 123 -2.79 41.97 18.66
N LEU A 124 -1.77 41.63 17.87
CA LEU A 124 -1.53 40.25 17.40
C LEU A 124 -1.27 39.25 18.52
N SER A 125 -0.61 39.67 19.60
CA SER A 125 -0.34 38.85 20.79
C SER A 125 -1.62 38.44 21.50
N ASN A 126 -2.56 39.38 21.67
CA ASN A 126 -3.83 39.15 22.34
C ASN A 126 -4.74 38.25 21.49
N LEU A 127 -4.73 38.42 20.17
CA LEU A 127 -5.45 37.55 19.24
C LEU A 127 -4.95 36.10 19.35
N SER A 128 -3.64 35.88 19.30
CA SER A 128 -3.05 34.55 19.40
C SER A 128 -3.39 33.86 20.73
N ALA A 129 -3.30 34.60 21.85
CA ALA A 129 -3.64 34.09 23.17
C ALA A 129 -5.12 33.70 23.28
N THR A 130 -6.03 34.55 22.79
CA THR A 130 -7.49 34.32 22.84
C THR A 130 -7.89 33.10 22.02
N LEU A 131 -7.35 32.96 20.81
CA LEU A 131 -7.64 31.81 19.95
C LEU A 131 -7.15 30.52 20.60
N LYS A 132 -5.95 30.51 21.19
CA LYS A 132 -5.41 29.34 21.88
C LYS A 132 -6.30 28.88 23.05
N ILE A 133 -6.83 29.81 23.85
CA ILE A 133 -7.72 29.47 24.99
C ILE A 133 -9.02 28.83 24.51
N ARG A 134 -9.61 29.33 23.40
CA ARG A 134 -10.88 28.82 22.86
C ARG A 134 -10.80 27.41 22.26
N TYR A 135 -9.61 26.92 21.90
CA TYR A 135 -9.44 25.55 21.39
C TYR A 135 -9.02 24.53 22.47
N ILE A 136 -8.71 24.99 23.69
CA ILE A 136 -8.35 24.12 24.82
C ILE A 136 -9.57 23.79 25.71
N ASN A 137 -10.59 24.66 25.74
CA ASN A 137 -11.87 24.44 26.42
C ASN A 137 -12.96 23.97 25.44
#